data_AF-A0A961EKV0-F1
#
_entry.id   AF-A0A961EKV0-F1
#
_cell.length_a   1.000
_cell.length_b   1.000
_cell.length_c   1.000
_cell.angle_alpha   90.00
_cell.angle_beta   90.00
_cell.angle_gamma   90.00
#
_symmetry.space_group_name_H-M   'P 1'
#
loop_
_entity.id
_entity.type
_entity.pdbx_description
1 polymer ?
#
loop_
_entity_poly.entity_id
_entity_poly.type
_entity_poly.pdbx_seq_one_letter_code
_entity_poly.pdbx_strand_id
1 'polypeptide(L)'
;DAGLPRATAMNSSRAVPSGLPLDGPGTRAALPSESSERDTPTNGLDPGRVALTRPGEEDASAMQWAAEQALAEGTVPDFRWLIASDVCKHCTHAGCLDVCPTGALFRTEFGTVVVQDEVCNGCGYCVAACPFGVIDKRKDPTTTGAARQVEIGIANKCTLCYDRISLDAKPACAQACPTTSIQFGDLDEMRERARERVEALHANGFTEARLYGANPNDGVGGTGSVFLLLDEPEVYGLPPDPIVTTHDLPDIFRKAGLAGLTMLAGAAVSFLGRGNS
;
A
#
# COMPACT_ATOMS: atom_id res chain seq x y z
N ASP A 1 -0.06 24.12 -5.38
CA ASP A 1 0.20 23.38 -4.13
C ASP A 1 -0.65 22.13 -4.07
N ALA A 2 -0.11 21.00 -4.56
CA ALA A 2 -0.72 19.70 -4.32
C ALA A 2 -0.43 19.34 -2.86
N GLY A 3 -1.31 19.76 -1.96
CA GLY A 3 -1.19 19.51 -0.53
C GLY A 3 -1.08 18.01 -0.24
N LEU A 4 -0.27 17.67 0.76
CA LEU A 4 -0.16 16.31 1.30
C LEU A 4 -1.55 15.75 1.66
N PRO A 5 -1.75 14.42 1.57
CA PRO A 5 -3.01 13.81 1.98
C PRO A 5 -3.35 14.18 3.43
N ARG A 6 -4.60 14.58 3.69
CA ARG A 6 -5.08 14.97 5.03
C ARG A 6 -5.55 13.78 5.86
N ALA A 7 -5.73 12.63 5.20
CA ALA A 7 -6.21 11.41 5.81
C ALA A 7 -5.29 10.27 5.42
N THR A 8 -4.85 9.47 6.38
CA THR A 8 -3.88 8.40 6.11
C THR A 8 -4.18 7.13 6.87
N ALA A 9 -4.01 6.00 6.20
CA ALA A 9 -3.99 4.69 6.84
C ALA A 9 -2.54 4.30 7.19
N MET A 10 -2.23 4.16 8.47
CA MET A 10 -0.98 3.55 8.92
C MET A 10 -1.17 2.04 8.98
N ASN A 11 -0.29 1.27 8.33
CA ASN A 11 -0.32 -0.18 8.37
C ASN A 11 0.99 -0.73 8.97
N SER A 12 0.92 -1.36 10.13
CA SER A 12 2.08 -2.04 10.70
C SER A 12 2.13 -3.46 10.16
N SER A 13 3.22 -3.80 9.46
CA SER A 13 3.55 -5.21 9.26
C SER A 13 3.75 -5.88 10.61
N ARG A 14 3.23 -7.10 10.74
CA ARG A 14 3.38 -7.90 11.96
C ARG A 14 4.31 -9.07 11.64
N ALA A 15 5.33 -9.27 12.48
CA ALA A 15 5.86 -10.60 12.70
C ALA A 15 4.92 -11.25 13.73
N VAL A 16 4.25 -12.35 13.37
CA VAL A 16 3.43 -13.07 14.35
C VAL A 16 4.37 -13.66 15.40
N PRO A 17 4.26 -13.16 16.64
CA PRO A 17 3.77 -14.02 17.71
C PRO A 17 2.69 -13.28 18.50
N SER A 18 1.69 -14.00 18.98
CA SER A 18 0.47 -13.48 19.59
C SER A 18 0.70 -12.95 21.02
N GLY A 19 1.60 -12.01 21.28
CA GLY A 19 2.03 -11.74 22.67
C GLY A 19 2.32 -10.33 23.13
N LEU A 20 2.64 -9.36 22.26
CA LEU A 20 2.99 -8.02 22.76
C LEU A 20 1.73 -7.24 23.19
N PRO A 21 1.57 -6.89 24.48
CA PRO A 21 0.42 -6.12 24.94
C PRO A 21 0.50 -4.71 24.35
N LEU A 22 -0.54 -4.32 23.63
CA LEU A 22 -0.86 -2.93 23.38
C LEU A 22 -1.99 -2.59 24.36
N ASP A 23 -1.71 -1.67 25.28
CA ASP A 23 -2.64 -0.98 26.20
C ASP A 23 -2.92 -1.60 27.60
N GLY A 24 -3.08 -0.68 28.58
CA GLY A 24 -3.27 -0.88 30.02
C GLY A 24 -4.65 -1.43 30.46
N PRO A 25 -5.01 -1.34 31.76
CA PRO A 25 -5.92 -2.29 32.39
C PRO A 25 -7.38 -2.08 31.96
N GLY A 26 -7.86 -2.93 31.06
CA GLY A 26 -9.26 -3.07 30.68
C GLY A 26 -9.74 -4.50 30.91
N THR A 27 -10.80 -4.65 31.70
CA THR A 27 -11.41 -5.89 32.18
C THR A 27 -11.84 -6.86 31.07
N ARG A 28 -11.42 -8.13 31.18
CA ARG A 28 -11.85 -9.25 30.32
C ARG A 28 -13.31 -9.65 30.60
N ALA A 29 -14.11 -9.78 29.54
CA ALA A 29 -15.37 -10.54 29.56
C ALA A 29 -15.16 -11.85 28.80
N ALA A 30 -15.47 -12.99 29.44
CA ALA A 30 -15.36 -14.32 28.86
C ALA A 30 -16.62 -14.69 28.05
N LEU A 31 -16.43 -15.40 26.94
CA LEU A 31 -17.51 -16.11 26.23
C LEU A 31 -17.21 -17.62 26.23
N PRO A 32 -18.26 -18.48 26.27
CA PRO A 32 -18.11 -19.91 26.54
C PRO A 32 -17.73 -20.74 25.30
N SER A 33 -17.01 -21.83 25.54
CA SER A 33 -16.56 -22.83 24.56
C SER A 33 -17.64 -23.87 24.27
N GLU A 34 -17.98 -24.09 23.00
CA GLU A 34 -18.74 -25.25 22.56
C GLU A 34 -17.83 -26.31 21.95
N SER A 35 -18.05 -27.55 22.39
CA SER A 35 -17.35 -28.77 21.98
C SER A 35 -18.12 -29.49 20.88
N SER A 36 -17.46 -29.84 19.76
CA SER A 36 -17.97 -30.89 18.86
C SER A 36 -16.82 -31.70 18.23
N GLU A 37 -16.75 -32.94 18.71
CA GLU A 37 -16.50 -34.21 17.98
C GLU A 37 -15.33 -34.35 17.00
N ARG A 38 -14.52 -35.38 17.30
CA ARG A 38 -13.35 -35.86 16.55
C ARG A 38 -13.79 -36.70 15.35
N ASP A 39 -13.47 -36.23 14.14
CA ASP A 39 -13.36 -37.08 12.95
C ASP A 39 -11.89 -37.48 12.74
N THR A 40 -11.65 -38.79 12.59
CA THR A 40 -10.33 -39.36 12.26
C THR A 40 -10.24 -39.54 10.75
N PRO A 41 -9.29 -38.91 10.02
CA PRO A 41 -9.07 -39.24 8.62
C PRO A 41 -8.06 -40.38 8.48
N THR A 42 -8.42 -41.33 7.62
CA THR A 42 -7.62 -42.48 7.20
C THR A 42 -6.40 -42.05 6.39
N ASN A 43 -5.26 -42.69 6.65
CA ASN A 43 -4.00 -42.47 5.94
C ASN A 43 -4.10 -42.88 4.46
N GLY A 44 -4.20 -41.88 3.58
CA GLY A 44 -3.97 -42.02 2.14
C GLY A 44 -3.03 -40.92 1.68
N LEU A 45 -1.73 -41.24 1.56
CA LEU A 45 -0.70 -40.32 1.07
C LEU A 45 -0.75 -40.27 -0.47
N ASP A 46 -1.19 -39.14 -1.02
CA ASP A 46 -0.98 -38.75 -2.42
C ASP A 46 0.37 -38.02 -2.52
N PRO A 47 1.38 -38.57 -3.24
CA PRO A 47 2.74 -38.04 -3.27
C PRO A 47 2.91 -36.72 -4.04
N GLY A 48 1.84 -36.13 -4.59
CA GLY A 48 1.89 -34.89 -5.39
C GLY A 48 1.38 -33.62 -4.72
N ARG A 49 0.85 -33.68 -3.50
CA ARG A 49 0.18 -32.54 -2.86
C ARG A 49 0.83 -32.22 -1.51
N VAL A 50 1.68 -31.19 -1.46
CA VAL A 50 2.12 -30.61 -0.18
C VAL A 50 0.88 -29.98 0.45
N ALA A 51 0.21 -30.74 1.32
CA ALA A 51 -0.85 -30.19 2.16
C ALA A 51 -0.18 -29.19 3.11
N LEU A 52 -0.48 -27.90 2.94
CA LEU A 52 -0.27 -26.91 3.99
C LEU A 52 -1.20 -27.29 5.15
N THR A 53 -0.76 -28.21 6.00
CA THR A 53 -1.42 -28.49 7.27
C THR A 53 -1.34 -27.21 8.10
N ARG A 54 -2.48 -26.73 8.60
CA ARG A 54 -2.47 -25.72 9.65
C ARG A 54 -1.57 -26.24 10.78
N PRO A 55 -0.62 -25.43 11.29
CA PRO A 55 0.14 -25.81 12.47
C PRO A 55 -0.84 -26.20 13.58
N GLY A 56 -0.55 -27.26 14.33
CA GLY A 56 -1.32 -27.59 15.52
C GLY A 56 -1.23 -26.43 16.54
N GLU A 57 -2.15 -26.37 17.51
CA GLU A 57 -2.06 -25.39 18.60
C GLU A 57 -0.71 -25.45 19.35
N GLU A 58 -0.13 -26.65 19.43
CA GLU A 58 1.20 -26.88 20.00
C GLU A 58 2.30 -26.19 19.17
N ASP A 59 2.24 -26.28 17.84
CA ASP A 59 3.21 -25.65 16.94
C ASP A 59 3.10 -24.11 16.97
N ALA A 60 1.88 -23.58 17.07
CA ALA A 60 1.64 -22.14 17.20
C ALA A 60 2.18 -21.59 18.53
N SER A 61 2.01 -22.33 19.63
CA SER A 61 2.55 -21.95 20.93
C SER A 61 4.08 -22.04 20.99
N ALA A 62 4.70 -23.00 20.29
CA ALA A 62 6.15 -23.10 20.16
C ALA A 62 6.75 -21.93 19.38
N MET A 63 6.15 -21.53 18.25
CA MET A 63 6.57 -20.34 17.49
C MET A 63 6.46 -19.07 18.33
N GLN A 64 5.43 -18.99 19.16
CA GLN A 64 5.24 -17.87 20.05
C GLN A 64 6.30 -17.79 21.16
N TRP A 65 6.56 -18.90 21.83
CA TRP A 65 7.58 -18.98 22.87
C TRP A 65 9.00 -18.73 22.34
N ALA A 66 9.31 -19.20 21.12
CA ALA A 66 10.59 -18.92 20.47
C ALA A 66 10.77 -17.42 20.18
N ALA A 67 9.73 -16.74 19.73
CA ALA A 67 9.81 -15.32 19.47
C ALA A 67 9.79 -14.47 20.75
N GLU A 68 9.12 -14.91 21.82
CA GLU A 68 9.21 -14.28 23.14
C GLU A 68 10.62 -14.40 23.74
N GLN A 69 11.30 -15.54 23.54
CA GLN A 69 12.71 -15.69 23.91
C GLN A 69 13.64 -14.81 23.08
N ALA A 70 13.47 -14.79 21.75
CA ALA A 70 14.27 -13.92 20.89
C ALA A 70 14.12 -12.44 21.30
N LEU A 71 12.88 -12.00 21.58
CA LEU A 71 12.59 -10.68 22.17
C LEU A 71 13.31 -10.46 23.51
N ALA A 72 13.29 -11.44 24.42
CA ALA A 72 13.96 -11.35 25.72
C ALA A 72 15.50 -11.29 25.61
N GLU A 73 16.05 -11.95 24.58
CA GLU A 73 17.49 -11.97 24.27
C GLU A 73 17.93 -10.77 23.42
N GLY A 74 17.00 -9.93 22.98
CA GLY A 74 17.26 -8.80 22.09
C GLY A 74 17.70 -9.24 20.69
N THR A 75 17.34 -10.46 20.28
CA THR A 75 17.67 -11.04 18.98
C THR A 75 16.42 -11.10 18.10
N VAL A 76 16.61 -11.02 16.79
CA VAL A 76 15.52 -11.22 15.83
C VAL A 76 15.42 -12.73 15.57
N PRO A 77 14.23 -13.35 15.68
CA PRO A 77 14.09 -14.79 15.48
C PRO A 77 14.43 -15.19 14.04
N ASP A 78 15.09 -16.36 13.87
CA ASP A 78 15.54 -16.90 12.57
C ASP A 78 14.41 -17.05 11.54
N PHE A 79 13.20 -17.35 12.00
CA PHE A 79 12.01 -17.44 11.16
C PHE A 79 10.97 -16.39 11.59
N ARG A 80 10.47 -15.63 10.62
CA ARG A 80 9.41 -14.63 10.81
C ARG A 80 8.37 -14.78 9.73
N TRP A 81 7.10 -14.91 10.14
CA TRP A 81 5.99 -14.71 9.21
C TRP A 81 5.65 -13.22 9.16
N LEU A 82 6.15 -12.56 8.12
CA LEU A 82 5.87 -11.15 7.88
C LEU A 82 4.56 -11.00 7.11
N ILE A 83 3.59 -10.36 7.74
CA ILE A 83 2.26 -10.11 7.15
C ILE A 83 2.12 -8.61 6.91
N ALA A 84 1.77 -8.22 5.70
CA ALA A 84 1.41 -6.85 5.34
C ALA A 84 0.12 -6.85 4.52
N SER A 85 -0.72 -5.83 4.71
CA SER A 85 -1.86 -5.62 3.81
C SER A 85 -1.44 -4.74 2.65
N ASP A 86 -1.62 -5.23 1.43
CA ASP A 86 -1.30 -4.43 0.25
C ASP A 86 -2.54 -3.65 -0.21
N VAL A 87 -2.44 -2.32 -0.10
CA VAL A 87 -3.48 -1.37 -0.46
C VAL A 87 -2.90 -0.21 -1.26
N CYS A 88 -3.76 0.54 -1.95
CA CYS A 88 -3.34 1.76 -2.64
C CYS A 88 -2.60 2.71 -1.70
N LYS A 89 -1.46 3.23 -2.17
CA LYS A 89 -0.60 4.14 -1.40
C LYS A 89 -1.12 5.58 -1.37
N HIS A 90 -2.10 5.93 -2.22
CA HIS A 90 -2.63 7.30 -2.37
C HIS A 90 -1.51 8.36 -2.46
N CYS A 91 -0.49 8.08 -3.27
CA CYS A 91 0.71 8.91 -3.46
C CYS A 91 0.41 10.39 -3.68
N THR A 92 1.27 11.29 -3.20
CA THR A 92 1.14 12.74 -3.45
C THR A 92 1.27 13.03 -4.95
N HIS A 93 2.35 12.54 -5.57
CA HIS A 93 2.49 12.45 -7.02
C HIS A 93 1.98 11.07 -7.44
N ALA A 94 0.83 11.04 -8.09
CA ALA A 94 0.17 9.80 -8.44
C ALA A 94 0.28 9.55 -9.94
N GLY A 95 1.26 8.74 -10.35
CA GLY A 95 1.47 8.40 -11.77
C GLY A 95 0.21 7.85 -12.45
N CYS A 96 -0.63 7.09 -11.74
CA CYS A 96 -1.91 6.62 -12.27
C CYS A 96 -2.89 7.74 -12.62
N LEU A 97 -2.92 8.81 -11.83
CA LEU A 97 -3.71 10.02 -12.08
C LEU A 97 -3.11 10.76 -13.28
N ASP A 98 -1.80 10.98 -13.28
CA ASP A 98 -1.11 11.78 -14.29
C ASP A 98 -1.23 11.20 -15.71
N VAL A 99 -1.26 9.87 -15.85
CA VAL A 99 -1.36 9.22 -17.17
C VAL A 99 -2.80 8.98 -17.64
N CYS A 100 -3.82 9.29 -16.83
CA CYS A 100 -5.20 8.98 -17.16
C CYS A 100 -5.72 9.91 -18.28
N PRO A 101 -5.98 9.41 -19.50
CA PRO A 101 -6.32 10.29 -20.62
C PRO A 101 -7.76 10.82 -20.55
N THR A 102 -8.64 10.18 -19.77
CA THR A 102 -10.05 10.58 -19.63
C THR A 102 -10.31 11.48 -18.43
N GLY A 103 -9.34 11.63 -17.53
CA GLY A 103 -9.57 12.30 -16.23
C GLY A 103 -10.45 11.49 -15.26
N ALA A 104 -10.62 10.18 -15.48
CA ALA A 104 -11.39 9.32 -14.58
C ALA A 104 -10.74 9.19 -13.19
N LEU A 105 -9.42 9.30 -13.09
CA LEU A 105 -8.71 9.34 -11.82
C LEU A 105 -8.59 10.80 -11.34
N PHE A 106 -8.99 11.06 -10.11
CA PHE A 106 -8.95 12.40 -9.51
C PHE A 106 -8.49 12.34 -8.06
N ARG A 107 -8.07 13.50 -7.55
CA ARG A 107 -7.71 13.73 -6.15
C ARG A 107 -8.89 14.35 -5.41
N THR A 108 -9.27 13.74 -4.30
CA THR A 108 -10.32 14.25 -3.40
C THR A 108 -9.81 15.37 -2.51
N GLU A 109 -10.72 16.03 -1.80
CA GLU A 109 -10.46 17.03 -0.76
C GLU A 109 -9.66 16.49 0.44
N PHE A 110 -9.64 15.17 0.62
CA PHE A 110 -8.85 14.47 1.64
C PHE A 110 -7.45 14.08 1.14
N GLY A 111 -7.14 14.39 -0.13
CA GLY A 111 -5.89 14.02 -0.79
C GLY A 111 -5.80 12.55 -1.20
N THR A 112 -6.93 11.84 -1.25
CA THR A 112 -6.98 10.44 -1.74
C THR A 112 -7.14 10.44 -3.27
N VAL A 113 -6.44 9.55 -3.98
CA VAL A 113 -6.79 9.28 -5.40
C VAL A 113 -8.00 8.36 -5.46
N VAL A 114 -8.98 8.62 -6.33
CA VAL A 114 -10.16 7.76 -6.55
C VAL A 114 -10.44 7.63 -8.06
N VAL A 115 -11.04 6.52 -8.49
CA VAL A 115 -11.53 6.30 -9.86
C VAL A 115 -13.01 6.67 -9.93
N GLN A 116 -13.40 7.47 -10.91
CA GLN A 116 -14.79 7.67 -11.30
C GLN A 116 -15.16 6.62 -12.34
N ASP A 117 -15.95 5.64 -11.92
CA ASP A 117 -16.33 4.49 -12.74
C ASP A 117 -16.96 4.93 -14.08
N GLU A 118 -17.94 5.83 -14.04
CA GLU A 118 -18.71 6.31 -15.20
C GLU A 118 -17.88 7.10 -16.24
N VAL A 119 -16.67 7.55 -15.88
CA VAL A 119 -15.73 8.30 -16.76
C VAL A 119 -14.64 7.36 -17.30
N CYS A 120 -14.45 6.20 -16.69
CA CYS A 120 -13.38 5.29 -17.04
C CYS A 120 -13.71 4.52 -18.32
N ASN A 121 -12.87 4.67 -19.35
CA ASN A 121 -13.03 3.92 -20.60
C ASN A 121 -12.25 2.57 -20.63
N GLY A 122 -11.63 2.17 -19.53
CA GLY A 122 -10.92 0.89 -19.42
C GLY A 122 -9.59 0.78 -20.19
N CYS A 123 -8.97 1.90 -20.61
CA CYS A 123 -7.70 1.89 -21.36
C CYS A 123 -6.53 1.20 -20.62
N GLY A 124 -6.52 1.24 -19.29
CA GLY A 124 -5.53 0.53 -18.46
C GLY A 124 -4.16 1.19 -18.32
N TYR A 125 -3.95 2.41 -18.81
CA TYR A 125 -2.67 3.13 -18.67
C TYR A 125 -2.25 3.28 -17.21
N CYS A 126 -3.23 3.51 -16.34
CA CYS A 126 -3.03 3.61 -14.90
C CYS A 126 -2.45 2.33 -14.25
N VAL A 127 -2.69 1.15 -14.84
CA VAL A 127 -2.17 -0.13 -14.34
C VAL A 127 -0.66 -0.19 -14.47
N ALA A 128 -0.14 0.08 -15.67
CA ALA A 128 1.30 0.08 -15.94
C ALA A 128 2.03 1.27 -15.28
N ALA A 129 1.33 2.40 -15.07
CA ALA A 129 1.93 3.59 -14.47
C ALA A 129 2.02 3.55 -12.94
N CYS A 130 1.39 2.59 -12.27
CA CYS A 130 1.44 2.50 -10.82
C CYS A 130 2.71 1.76 -10.38
N PRO A 131 3.66 2.42 -9.68
CA PRO A 131 4.89 1.75 -9.25
C PRO A 131 4.65 0.65 -8.19
N PHE A 132 3.45 0.60 -7.59
CA PHE A 132 3.08 -0.38 -6.57
C PHE A 132 2.21 -1.53 -7.11
N GLY A 133 1.74 -1.48 -8.36
CA GLY A 133 0.88 -2.54 -8.90
C GLY A 133 -0.51 -2.70 -8.26
N VAL A 134 -0.98 -1.70 -7.49
CA VAL A 134 -2.20 -1.76 -6.66
C VAL A 134 -3.50 -1.33 -7.36
N ILE A 135 -3.48 -1.18 -8.68
CA ILE A 135 -4.63 -0.82 -9.52
C ILE A 135 -4.70 -1.80 -10.69
N ASP A 136 -5.88 -2.41 -10.89
CA ASP A 136 -6.13 -3.35 -11.99
C ASP A 136 -7.50 -3.04 -12.62
N LYS A 137 -7.78 -3.60 -13.78
CA LYS A 137 -9.09 -3.55 -14.42
C LYS A 137 -9.98 -4.65 -13.87
N ARG A 138 -11.25 -4.35 -13.65
CA ARG A 138 -12.26 -5.34 -13.22
C ARG A 138 -12.45 -6.37 -14.34
N LYS A 139 -12.15 -7.64 -14.06
CA LYS A 139 -12.20 -8.73 -15.06
C LYS A 139 -13.53 -9.48 -15.04
N ASP A 140 -14.21 -9.53 -13.89
CA ASP A 140 -15.40 -10.35 -13.70
C ASP A 140 -16.40 -9.63 -12.76
N PRO A 141 -17.69 -9.52 -13.14
CA PRO A 141 -18.72 -8.89 -12.32
C PRO A 141 -19.02 -9.63 -10.99
N THR A 142 -18.64 -10.91 -10.87
CA THR A 142 -18.85 -11.73 -9.67
C THR A 142 -17.75 -11.56 -8.62
N THR A 143 -16.56 -11.09 -9.03
CA THR A 143 -15.38 -11.00 -8.13
C THR A 143 -15.43 -9.84 -7.15
N THR A 144 -16.33 -8.88 -7.35
CA THR A 144 -16.36 -7.64 -6.56
C THR A 144 -17.28 -7.67 -5.35
N GLY A 145 -18.08 -8.72 -5.13
CA GLY A 145 -19.00 -8.84 -3.98
C GLY A 145 -19.98 -7.66 -3.83
N ALA A 146 -20.10 -6.81 -4.85
CA ALA A 146 -20.78 -5.53 -4.79
C ALA A 146 -22.24 -5.69 -5.22
N ALA A 147 -23.16 -5.13 -4.43
CA ALA A 147 -24.60 -5.08 -4.74
C ALA A 147 -24.96 -4.14 -5.91
N ARG A 148 -23.98 -3.46 -6.52
CA ARG A 148 -24.13 -2.54 -7.66
C ARG A 148 -23.75 -3.26 -8.95
N GLN A 149 -24.43 -2.95 -10.06
CA GLN A 149 -23.94 -3.33 -11.40
C GLN A 149 -22.51 -2.81 -11.58
N VAL A 150 -21.55 -3.72 -11.60
CA VAL A 150 -20.13 -3.39 -11.73
C VAL A 150 -19.77 -3.42 -13.20
N GLU A 151 -19.34 -2.28 -13.73
CA GLU A 151 -18.83 -2.21 -15.10
C GLU A 151 -17.56 -3.05 -15.22
N ILE A 152 -17.52 -3.90 -16.24
CA ILE A 152 -16.38 -4.76 -16.54
C ILE A 152 -15.39 -3.97 -17.39
N GLY A 153 -14.09 -4.16 -17.16
CA GLY A 153 -13.03 -3.55 -17.94
C GLY A 153 -12.60 -2.17 -17.46
N ILE A 154 -13.31 -1.56 -16.51
CA ILE A 154 -12.88 -0.29 -15.89
C ILE A 154 -11.88 -0.52 -14.77
N ALA A 155 -11.07 0.50 -14.47
CA ALA A 155 -10.06 0.43 -13.44
C ALA A 155 -10.68 0.40 -12.03
N ASN A 156 -10.06 -0.33 -11.11
CA ASN A 156 -10.45 -0.39 -9.71
C ASN A 156 -9.23 -0.43 -8.80
N LYS A 157 -9.37 0.20 -7.63
CA LYS A 157 -8.38 0.20 -6.55
C LYS A 157 -9.03 0.66 -5.26
N CYS A 158 -8.29 0.56 -4.16
CA CYS A 158 -8.69 1.18 -2.89
C CYS A 158 -9.03 2.67 -3.06
N THR A 159 -10.14 3.10 -2.46
CA THR A 159 -10.66 4.47 -2.47
C THR A 159 -10.38 5.21 -1.16
N LEU A 160 -9.64 4.59 -0.24
CA LEU A 160 -9.56 4.95 1.18
C LEU A 160 -10.95 5.11 1.84
N CYS A 161 -11.94 4.36 1.34
CA CYS A 161 -13.35 4.50 1.73
C CYS A 161 -13.84 5.95 1.63
N TYR A 162 -13.62 6.61 0.47
CA TYR A 162 -14.08 7.98 0.21
C TYR A 162 -15.54 8.22 0.61
N ASP A 163 -16.40 7.24 0.35
CA ASP A 163 -17.82 7.20 0.74
C ASP A 163 -18.05 7.29 2.26
N ARG A 164 -17.12 6.76 3.07
CA ARG A 164 -17.20 6.77 4.53
C ARG A 164 -16.52 8.00 5.12
N ILE A 165 -15.33 8.34 4.65
CA ILE A 165 -14.57 9.49 5.20
C ILE A 165 -15.25 10.83 4.88
N SER A 166 -16.00 10.92 3.79
CA SER A 166 -16.84 12.08 3.48
C SER A 166 -18.01 12.27 4.46
N LEU A 167 -18.34 11.23 5.23
CA LEU A 167 -19.34 11.22 6.29
C LEU A 167 -18.69 11.12 7.69
N ASP A 168 -17.42 11.50 7.81
CA ASP A 168 -16.64 11.46 9.06
C ASP A 168 -16.51 10.05 9.69
N ALA A 169 -16.66 9.01 8.87
CA ALA A 169 -16.50 7.62 9.30
C ALA A 169 -15.14 7.05 8.91
N LYS A 170 -14.54 6.25 9.82
CA LYS A 170 -13.27 5.56 9.56
C LYS A 170 -13.38 4.59 8.37
N PRO A 171 -12.30 4.38 7.59
CA PRO A 171 -12.26 3.32 6.59
C PRO A 171 -12.60 1.96 7.17
N ALA A 172 -13.29 1.12 6.38
CA ALA A 172 -13.79 -0.17 6.85
C ALA A 172 -12.66 -1.10 7.33
N CYS A 173 -11.53 -1.13 6.63
CA CYS A 173 -10.37 -1.93 7.02
C CYS A 173 -9.73 -1.46 8.34
N ALA A 174 -9.70 -0.16 8.60
CA ALA A 174 -9.21 0.40 9.86
C ALA A 174 -10.19 0.12 11.00
N GLN A 175 -11.50 0.24 10.76
CA GLN A 175 -12.52 -0.06 11.77
C GLN A 175 -12.56 -1.55 12.14
N ALA A 176 -12.34 -2.44 11.17
CA ALA A 176 -12.42 -3.89 11.37
C ALA A 176 -11.14 -4.50 11.96
N CYS A 177 -10.03 -3.76 12.02
CA CYS A 177 -8.74 -4.30 12.43
C CYS A 177 -8.74 -4.65 13.93
N PRO A 178 -8.68 -5.94 14.32
CA PRO A 178 -8.79 -6.34 15.72
C PRO A 178 -7.51 -6.05 16.53
N THR A 179 -6.37 -5.89 15.84
CA THR A 179 -5.05 -5.70 16.44
C THR A 179 -4.57 -4.26 16.38
N THR A 180 -5.40 -3.34 15.87
CA THR A 180 -5.03 -1.93 15.68
C THR A 180 -3.78 -1.75 14.80
N SER A 181 -3.49 -2.74 13.94
CA SER A 181 -2.39 -2.70 12.98
C SER A 181 -2.67 -1.73 11.83
N ILE A 182 -3.96 -1.50 11.52
CA ILE A 182 -4.41 -0.49 10.58
C ILE A 182 -5.03 0.66 11.37
N GLN A 183 -4.40 1.82 11.36
CA GLN A 183 -4.88 3.03 12.03
C GLN A 183 -5.22 4.10 11.00
N PHE A 184 -6.15 4.99 11.33
CA PHE A 184 -6.59 6.07 10.44
C PHE A 184 -6.71 7.38 11.21
N GLY A 185 -6.20 8.46 10.63
CA GLY A 185 -6.24 9.81 11.18
C GLY A 185 -5.60 10.83 10.25
N ASP A 186 -5.30 12.00 10.80
CA ASP A 186 -4.50 13.02 10.11
C ASP A 186 -3.11 12.46 9.74
N LEU A 187 -2.61 12.81 8.56
CA LEU A 187 -1.36 12.25 8.05
C LEU A 187 -0.16 12.58 8.93
N ASP A 188 -0.06 13.80 9.45
CA ASP A 188 1.10 14.21 10.23
C ASP A 188 1.08 13.55 11.61
N GLU A 189 -0.10 13.41 12.21
CA GLU A 189 -0.29 12.62 13.44
C GLU A 189 0.05 11.14 13.24
N MET A 190 -0.37 10.54 12.10
CA MET A 190 -0.04 9.15 11.79
C MET A 190 1.46 8.96 11.55
N ARG A 191 2.13 9.92 10.91
CA ARG A 191 3.59 9.90 10.73
C ARG A 191 4.33 10.01 12.05
N GLU A 192 3.88 10.85 12.97
CA GLU A 192 4.45 10.96 14.32
C GLU A 192 4.34 9.63 15.06
N ARG A 193 3.12 9.09 15.16
CA ARG A 193 2.88 7.80 15.82
C ARG A 193 3.69 6.67 15.18
N ALA A 194 3.85 6.70 13.86
CA ALA A 194 4.66 5.71 13.16
C ALA A 194 6.16 5.81 13.53
N ARG A 195 6.69 7.03 13.66
CA ARG A 195 8.07 7.27 14.10
C ARG A 195 8.29 6.80 15.53
N GLU A 196 7.41 7.17 16.46
CA GLU A 196 7.45 6.67 17.84
C GLU A 196 7.43 5.14 17.90
N ARG A 197 6.62 4.49 17.06
CA ARG A 197 6.56 3.03 17.00
C ARG A 197 7.85 2.41 16.47
N VAL A 198 8.49 3.01 15.48
CA VAL A 198 9.80 2.55 14.98
C VAL A 198 10.87 2.71 16.06
N GLU A 199 10.92 3.84 16.75
CA GLU A 199 11.85 4.07 17.86
C GLU A 199 11.67 3.03 18.97
N ALA A 200 10.42 2.73 19.33
CA ALA A 200 10.11 1.68 20.29
C ALA A 200 10.58 0.30 19.80
N LEU A 201 10.43 -0.01 18.52
CA LEU A 201 10.90 -1.28 17.95
C LEU A 201 12.43 -1.39 17.93
N HIS A 202 13.11 -0.30 17.58
CA HIS A 202 14.57 -0.21 17.63
C HIS A 202 15.09 -0.43 19.06
N ALA A 203 14.45 0.17 20.05
CA ALA A 203 14.78 -0.04 21.46
C ALA A 203 14.59 -1.50 21.93
N ASN A 204 13.73 -2.27 21.24
CA ASN A 204 13.49 -3.70 21.49
C ASN A 204 14.30 -4.63 20.55
N GLY A 205 15.35 -4.12 19.89
CA GLY A 205 16.26 -4.94 19.08
C GLY A 205 15.86 -5.11 17.61
N PHE A 206 14.72 -4.59 17.16
CA PHE A 206 14.31 -4.62 15.75
C PHE A 206 14.91 -3.46 14.97
N THR A 207 16.23 -3.39 14.86
CA THR A 207 16.94 -2.28 14.19
C THR A 207 16.57 -2.10 12.72
N GLU A 208 16.10 -3.17 12.07
CA GLU A 208 15.67 -3.15 10.67
C GLU A 208 14.32 -2.45 10.44
N ALA A 209 13.57 -2.16 11.51
CA ALA A 209 12.26 -1.55 11.39
C ALA A 209 12.36 -0.17 10.73
N ARG A 210 11.46 0.11 9.78
CA ARG A 210 11.52 1.32 8.96
C ARG A 210 10.13 1.79 8.55
N LEU A 211 10.03 3.09 8.26
CA LEU A 211 8.83 3.68 7.67
C LEU A 211 8.94 3.70 6.15
N TYR A 212 7.87 3.31 5.49
CA TYR A 212 7.77 3.28 4.04
C TYR A 212 6.63 4.19 3.56
N GLY A 213 6.93 5.07 2.60
CA GLY A 213 6.02 6.09 2.06
C GLY A 213 5.87 7.35 2.92
N ALA A 214 6.58 7.45 4.05
CA ALA A 214 6.54 8.64 4.91
C ALA A 214 7.36 9.82 4.37
N ASN A 215 8.33 9.59 3.48
CA ASN A 215 9.26 10.61 2.99
C ASN A 215 8.60 11.50 1.92
N PRO A 216 8.36 12.80 2.18
CA PRO A 216 7.75 13.69 1.19
C PRO A 216 8.69 14.01 0.02
N ASN A 217 9.98 13.69 0.12
CA ASN A 217 10.99 13.93 -0.91
C ASN A 217 11.34 12.68 -1.71
N ASP A 218 10.57 11.60 -1.59
CA ASP A 218 10.74 10.41 -2.43
C ASP A 218 10.18 10.63 -3.85
N GLY A 219 10.40 9.67 -4.74
CA GLY A 219 9.96 9.75 -6.14
C GLY A 219 8.45 9.78 -6.36
N VAL A 220 7.64 9.64 -5.30
CA VAL A 220 6.18 9.78 -5.32
C VAL A 220 5.66 10.92 -4.45
N GLY A 221 6.54 11.73 -3.86
CA GLY A 221 6.20 12.87 -2.98
C GLY A 221 5.60 12.45 -1.63
N GLY A 222 5.87 11.23 -1.18
CA GLY A 222 5.23 10.60 -0.04
C GLY A 222 3.86 10.00 -0.36
N THR A 223 3.30 9.28 0.61
CA THR A 223 2.06 8.51 0.45
C THR A 223 1.00 8.90 1.48
N GLY A 224 -0.26 8.71 1.10
CA GLY A 224 -1.41 8.77 2.01
C GLY A 224 -1.70 7.47 2.74
N SER A 225 -0.85 6.45 2.58
CA SER A 225 -0.78 5.33 3.51
C SER A 225 0.67 5.00 3.81
N VAL A 226 1.03 5.13 5.09
CA VAL A 226 2.39 4.93 5.59
C VAL A 226 2.48 3.54 6.20
N PHE A 227 3.56 2.83 5.91
CA PHE A 227 3.74 1.46 6.36
C PHE A 227 4.91 1.39 7.34
N LEU A 228 4.75 0.63 8.41
CA LEU A 228 5.85 0.22 9.26
C LEU A 228 6.27 -1.18 8.86
N LEU A 229 7.49 -1.29 8.33
CA LEU A 229 8.09 -2.54 7.89
C LEU A 229 9.09 -3.02 8.95
N LEU A 230 9.19 -4.33 9.12
CA LEU A 230 10.17 -4.98 10.02
C LEU A 230 11.37 -5.54 9.25
N ASP A 231 11.45 -5.22 7.96
CA ASP A 231 12.41 -5.75 7.01
C ASP A 231 12.51 -4.82 5.78
N GLU A 232 13.35 -5.17 4.82
CA GLU A 232 13.43 -4.49 3.52
C GLU A 232 12.07 -4.44 2.79
N PRO A 233 11.73 -3.33 2.11
CA PRO A 233 10.51 -3.22 1.30
C PRO A 233 10.31 -4.38 0.31
N GLU A 234 11.39 -4.87 -0.28
CA GLU A 234 11.40 -5.94 -1.28
C GLU A 234 10.88 -7.27 -0.72
N VAL A 235 11.08 -7.53 0.58
CA VAL A 235 10.54 -8.72 1.26
C VAL A 235 9.00 -8.71 1.25
N TYR A 236 8.40 -7.52 1.22
CA TYR A 236 6.96 -7.31 1.10
C TYR A 236 6.48 -7.15 -0.35
N GLY A 237 7.37 -7.30 -1.34
CA GLY A 237 7.08 -7.02 -2.74
C GLY A 237 6.91 -5.54 -3.06
N LEU A 238 7.40 -4.65 -2.20
CA LEU A 238 7.36 -3.20 -2.40
C LEU A 238 8.67 -2.73 -3.07
N PRO A 239 8.61 -1.76 -4.01
CA PRO A 239 9.82 -1.18 -4.57
C PRO A 239 10.59 -0.38 -3.49
N PRO A 240 11.93 -0.46 -3.39
CA PRO A 240 12.68 0.27 -2.37
C PRO A 240 12.61 1.79 -2.54
N ASP A 241 12.63 2.26 -3.79
CA ASP A 241 12.56 3.68 -4.16
C ASP A 241 11.51 3.87 -5.26
N PRO A 242 10.22 4.03 -4.90
CA PRO A 242 9.16 4.21 -5.88
C PRO A 242 9.28 5.59 -6.55
N ILE A 243 9.27 5.59 -7.88
CA ILE A 243 9.27 6.81 -8.70
C ILE A 243 8.03 6.80 -9.61
N VAL A 244 7.36 7.93 -9.75
CA VAL A 244 6.26 8.05 -10.73
C VAL A 244 6.80 8.02 -12.16
N THR A 245 6.07 7.36 -13.07
CA THR A 245 6.44 7.29 -14.49
C THR A 245 6.48 8.66 -15.18
N THR A 246 5.86 9.67 -14.56
CA THR A 246 5.79 11.06 -15.04
C THR A 246 6.91 11.95 -14.50
N HIS A 247 7.81 11.42 -13.66
CA HIS A 247 8.84 12.19 -12.96
C HIS A 247 9.73 13.01 -13.91
N ASP A 248 10.21 12.38 -14.98
CA ASP A 248 11.15 13.00 -15.92
C ASP A 248 10.48 13.79 -17.05
N LEU A 249 9.14 13.78 -17.14
CA LEU A 249 8.40 14.45 -18.23
C LEU A 249 8.74 15.94 -18.36
N PRO A 250 8.81 16.75 -17.28
CA PRO A 250 9.13 18.17 -17.41
C PRO A 250 10.50 18.43 -18.05
N ASP A 251 11.51 17.63 -17.69
CA ASP A 251 12.86 17.77 -18.25
C ASP A 251 12.91 17.30 -19.72
N ILE A 252 12.21 16.20 -20.04
CA ILE A 252 12.06 15.71 -21.42
C ILE A 252 11.40 16.79 -22.28
N PHE A 253 10.29 17.39 -21.84
CA PHE A 253 9.61 18.44 -22.60
C PHE A 253 10.47 19.70 -22.76
N ARG A 254 11.25 20.07 -21.74
CA ARG A 254 12.19 21.19 -21.84
C ARG A 254 13.27 20.94 -22.90
N LYS A 255 13.87 19.75 -22.89
CA LYS A 255 14.89 19.34 -23.88
C LYS A 255 14.30 19.25 -25.29
N ALA A 256 13.11 18.66 -25.43
CA ALA A 256 12.40 18.57 -26.71
C ALA A 256 12.04 19.97 -27.25
N GLY A 257 11.57 20.87 -26.38
CA GLY A 257 11.28 22.26 -26.74
C GLY A 257 12.51 23.01 -27.23
N LEU A 258 13.66 22.85 -26.54
CA LEU A 258 14.92 23.44 -26.97
C LEU A 258 15.36 22.90 -28.34
N ALA A 259 15.25 21.59 -28.56
CA ALA A 259 15.57 20.96 -29.84
C ALA A 259 14.64 21.43 -30.98
N GLY A 260 13.34 21.59 -30.68
CA GLY A 260 12.38 22.15 -31.64
C GLY A 260 12.73 23.59 -32.03
N LEU A 261 13.11 24.43 -31.07
CA LEU A 261 13.53 25.81 -31.34
C LEU A 261 14.81 25.89 -32.18
N THR A 262 15.81 25.04 -31.92
CA THR A 262 17.03 25.00 -32.73
C THR A 262 16.76 24.53 -34.16
N MET A 263 15.88 23.54 -34.35
CA MET A 263 15.44 23.12 -35.70
C MET A 263 14.72 24.26 -36.44
N LEU A 264 13.80 24.96 -35.77
CA LEU A 264 13.09 26.09 -36.36
C LEU A 264 14.03 27.26 -36.72
N ALA A 265 14.99 27.57 -35.84
CA ALA A 265 16.01 28.58 -36.11
C ALA A 265 16.89 28.19 -37.30
N GLY A 266 17.35 26.94 -37.37
CA GLY A 266 18.12 26.42 -38.50
C GLY A 266 17.34 26.48 -39.82
N ALA A 267 16.05 26.14 -39.80
CA ALA A 267 15.18 26.28 -40.96
C ALA A 267 15.05 27.75 -41.39
N ALA A 268 14.75 28.66 -40.46
CA ALA A 268 14.64 30.10 -40.74
C ALA A 268 15.92 30.68 -41.34
N VAL A 269 17.09 30.35 -40.76
CA VAL A 269 18.40 30.76 -41.30
C VAL A 269 18.61 30.23 -42.71
N SER A 270 18.21 28.98 -42.99
CA SER A 270 18.33 28.38 -44.33
C SER A 270 17.47 29.09 -45.38
N PHE A 271 16.29 29.60 -45.01
CA PHE A 271 15.43 30.38 -45.90
C PHE A 271 15.91 31.83 -46.09
N LEU A 272 16.35 32.49 -45.01
CA LEU A 272 16.88 33.86 -45.08
C LEU A 272 18.21 33.93 -45.83
N GLY A 273 19.08 32.94 -45.68
CA GLY A 273 20.36 32.88 -46.40
C GLY A 273 20.21 32.73 -47.92
N ARG A 274 19.14 32.08 -48.39
CA ARG A 274 18.83 31.94 -49.83
C ARG A 274 18.22 33.19 -50.46
N GLY A 275 17.58 34.07 -49.68
CA GLY A 275 17.00 35.31 -50.19
C GLY A 275 18.02 36.43 -50.47
N ASN A 276 19.27 36.25 -50.02
CA ASN A 276 20.36 37.22 -50.16
C ASN A 276 21.43 36.79 -51.20
N SER A 277 21.16 35.76 -51.99
CA SER A 277 22.04 35.24 -53.08
C SER A 277 21.49 35.57 -54.45
#